data_AF-A0A3D1J6K1-F1
#
_entry.id   AF-A0A3D1J6K1-F1
#
_cell.length_a   1.000
_cell.length_b   1.000
_cell.length_c   1.000
_cell.angle_alpha   90.00
_cell.angle_beta   90.00
_cell.angle_gamma   90.00
#
_symmetry.space_group_name_H-M   'P 1'
#
loop_
_entity.id
_entity.type
_entity.pdbx_description
1 polymer ?
#
loop_
_entity_poly.entity_id
_entity_poly.type
_entity_poly.pdbx_seq_one_letter_code
_entity_poly.pdbx_strand_id
1 'polypeptide(L)'
;MPSRVDDIFYGGQSGNRDHPPRIPSKQYTMITIKFLEKLSEKSLLLSWREPARCNYTEQLWVLYKAPAETTCAVTGERIRRGERVYAPVGQPSNHGKCIRRDAFPLR
;
A
#
# COMPACT_ATOMS: atom_id res chain seq x y z
N MET A 1 21.22 15.28 -23.19
CA MET A 1 19.82 14.81 -23.35
C MET A 1 19.64 13.54 -22.53
N PRO A 2 18.80 13.56 -21.48
CA PRO A 2 18.10 12.36 -21.03
C PRO A 2 16.58 12.56 -21.07
N SER A 3 15.86 11.52 -21.48
CA SER A 3 14.42 11.54 -21.72
C SER A 3 13.62 10.88 -20.60
N ARG A 4 12.76 11.67 -19.95
CA ARG A 4 11.36 11.37 -19.59
C ARG A 4 10.98 9.92 -19.22
N VAL A 5 10.57 9.72 -17.96
CA VAL A 5 9.16 9.44 -17.56
C VAL A 5 8.98 9.80 -16.08
N ASP A 6 7.74 10.04 -15.66
CA ASP A 6 7.38 10.86 -14.51
C ASP A 6 7.45 10.13 -13.14
N ASP A 7 8.41 10.50 -12.30
CA ASP A 7 8.42 10.15 -10.87
C ASP A 7 7.34 10.94 -10.11
N ILE A 8 6.26 10.28 -9.69
CA ILE A 8 5.19 10.92 -8.91
C ILE A 8 5.62 11.05 -7.43
N PHE A 9 6.24 12.18 -7.10
CA PHE A 9 6.53 12.59 -5.73
C PHE A 9 5.29 13.20 -5.06
N TYR A 10 4.82 12.63 -3.95
CA TYR A 10 3.78 13.24 -3.11
C TYR A 10 4.38 14.24 -2.09
N GLY A 11 3.97 15.51 -2.13
CA GLY A 11 4.50 16.56 -1.24
C GLY A 11 3.56 17.75 -0.95
N GLY A 12 3.87 18.49 0.14
CA GLY A 12 3.15 19.67 0.67
C GLY A 12 2.19 19.33 1.83
N GLN A 13 2.08 20.07 2.94
CA GLN A 13 2.65 21.32 3.49
C GLN A 13 2.43 21.32 5.04
N SER A 14 2.96 22.19 5.92
CA SER A 14 4.09 23.16 6.00
C SER A 14 4.25 23.58 7.50
N GLY A 15 4.92 24.70 7.86
CA GLY A 15 4.66 25.40 9.15
C GLY A 15 5.69 25.38 10.31
N ASN A 16 6.87 25.95 10.11
CA ASN A 16 7.68 26.77 11.06
C ASN A 16 7.87 26.39 12.56
N ARG A 17 9.08 25.94 12.94
CA ARG A 17 9.95 26.53 14.01
C ARG A 17 11.27 25.77 14.22
N ASP A 18 12.27 26.47 14.76
CA ASP A 18 13.70 26.12 14.75
C ASP A 18 14.12 24.95 15.65
N HIS A 19 13.90 23.73 15.16
CA HIS A 19 14.78 22.59 15.48
C HIS A 19 15.32 22.05 14.16
N PRO A 20 16.58 21.55 14.12
CA PRO A 20 16.96 20.66 13.03
C PRO A 20 15.94 19.52 13.06
N PRO A 21 15.19 19.26 11.97
CA PRO A 21 14.23 18.19 12.01
C PRO A 21 15.04 16.92 12.29
N ARG A 22 14.73 16.26 13.43
CA ARG A 22 14.89 14.80 13.49
C ARG A 22 14.13 14.32 12.29
N ILE A 23 14.81 14.07 11.17
CA ILE A 23 14.20 13.57 9.95
C ILE A 23 13.46 12.32 10.43
N PRO A 24 12.11 12.34 10.50
CA PRO A 24 11.42 11.13 10.79
C PRO A 24 11.75 10.31 9.57
N SER A 25 12.53 9.25 9.74
CA SER A 25 12.73 8.27 8.69
C SER A 25 11.37 7.61 8.51
N LYS A 26 10.48 8.29 7.76
CA LYS A 26 9.38 7.70 7.02
C LYS A 26 10.08 6.68 6.16
N GLN A 27 10.17 5.48 6.70
CA GLN A 27 10.90 4.39 6.10
C GLN A 27 10.01 3.97 4.95
N TYR A 28 10.18 4.65 3.81
CA TYR A 28 9.47 4.38 2.57
C TYR A 28 9.95 3.02 2.08
N THR A 29 9.39 1.96 2.67
CA THR A 29 9.67 0.60 2.27
C THR A 29 9.17 0.45 0.84
N MET A 30 10.10 0.16 -0.08
CA MET A 30 9.80 -0.05 -1.50
C MET A 30 9.10 -1.40 -1.66
N ILE A 31 7.83 -1.44 -1.24
CA ILE A 31 6.98 -2.62 -1.36
C ILE A 31 6.68 -2.80 -2.85
N THR A 32 7.03 -3.98 -3.37
CA THR A 32 6.59 -4.42 -4.70
C THR A 32 5.36 -5.31 -4.52
N ILE A 33 4.25 -4.93 -5.13
CA ILE A 33 3.01 -5.71 -5.17
C ILE A 33 2.78 -6.12 -6.62
N LYS A 34 2.62 -7.43 -6.89
CA LYS A 34 2.15 -7.90 -8.19
C LYS A 34 0.82 -8.60 -8.00
N PHE A 35 -0.21 -8.08 -8.65
CA PHE A 35 -1.46 -8.81 -8.78
C PHE A 35 -1.23 -10.08 -9.61
N LEU A 36 -1.77 -11.22 -9.15
CA LEU A 36 -1.66 -12.52 -9.84
C LEU A 36 -3.00 -12.93 -10.43
N GLU A 37 -4.05 -13.00 -9.60
CA GLU A 37 -5.35 -13.52 -10.01
C GLU A 37 -6.53 -12.92 -9.21
N LYS A 38 -7.68 -12.75 -9.87
CA LYS A 38 -8.95 -12.39 -9.23
C LYS A 38 -9.76 -13.65 -8.96
N LEU A 39 -9.57 -14.23 -7.78
CA LEU A 39 -10.27 -15.45 -7.36
C LEU A 39 -11.79 -15.21 -7.20
N SER A 40 -12.21 -13.99 -6.85
CA SER A 40 -13.62 -13.56 -6.90
C SER A 40 -13.75 -12.03 -6.81
N GLU A 41 -14.99 -11.50 -6.83
CA GLU A 41 -15.27 -10.11 -6.45
C GLU A 41 -14.84 -9.70 -5.03
N LYS A 42 -14.52 -10.68 -4.18
CA LYS A 42 -14.15 -10.48 -2.78
C LYS A 42 -12.78 -11.07 -2.42
N SER A 43 -12.05 -11.66 -3.36
CA SER A 43 -10.75 -12.28 -3.10
C SER A 43 -9.78 -12.11 -4.27
N LEU A 44 -8.54 -11.74 -3.95
CA LEU A 44 -7.42 -11.61 -4.88
C LEU A 44 -6.26 -12.49 -4.42
N LEU A 45 -5.51 -13.02 -5.38
CA LEU A 45 -4.18 -13.57 -5.15
C LEU A 45 -3.15 -12.56 -5.66
N LEU A 46 -2.14 -12.26 -4.83
CA LEU A 46 -1.05 -11.35 -5.20
C LEU A 46 0.29 -11.83 -4.63
N SER A 47 1.39 -11.35 -5.21
CA SER A 47 2.71 -11.44 -4.59
C SER A 47 3.07 -10.13 -3.91
N TRP A 48 3.72 -10.25 -2.74
CA TRP A 48 4.11 -9.13 -1.89
C TRP A 48 5.58 -9.24 -1.52
N ARG A 49 6.38 -8.24 -1.88
CA ARG A 49 7.80 -8.19 -1.51
C ARG A 49 8.11 -6.86 -0.83
N GLU A 50 8.59 -6.93 0.41
CA GLU A 50 9.11 -5.80 1.15
C GLU A 50 10.62 -6.03 1.39
N PRO A 51 11.52 -5.30 0.70
CA PRO A 51 12.97 -5.49 0.83
C PRO A 51 13.44 -5.45 2.29
N ALA A 52 14.34 -6.38 2.63
CA ALA A 52 14.85 -6.62 3.98
C ALA A 52 13.80 -6.95 5.06
N ARG A 53 12.55 -7.27 4.69
CA ARG A 53 11.48 -7.68 5.62
C ARG A 53 10.81 -8.99 5.24
N CYS A 54 10.22 -9.07 4.04
CA CYS A 54 9.48 -10.26 3.63
C CYS A 54 9.33 -10.42 2.11
N ASN A 55 9.02 -11.65 1.68
CA ASN A 55 8.67 -11.99 0.31
C ASN A 55 7.65 -13.13 0.33
N TYR A 56 6.43 -12.85 -0.11
CA TYR A 56 5.34 -13.81 -0.26
C TYR A 56 5.03 -13.92 -1.74
N THR A 57 5.35 -15.06 -2.34
CA THR A 57 5.14 -15.32 -3.78
C THR A 57 3.66 -15.38 -4.11
N GLU A 58 2.85 -15.91 -3.21
CA GLU A 58 1.39 -15.99 -3.31
C GLU A 58 0.81 -15.69 -1.93
N GLN A 59 -0.11 -14.72 -1.86
CA GLN A 59 -0.81 -14.35 -0.64
C GLN A 59 -2.28 -14.07 -0.99
N LEU A 60 -3.20 -14.72 -0.27
CA LEU A 60 -4.64 -14.51 -0.39
C LEU A 60 -5.05 -13.23 0.32
N TRP A 61 -5.73 -12.33 -0.39
CA TRP A 61 -6.26 -11.08 0.13
C TRP A 61 -7.78 -11.03 -0.04
N VAL A 62 -8.53 -10.66 0.99
CA VAL A 62 -10.01 -10.65 0.99
C VAL A 62 -10.60 -9.27 1.27
N LEU A 63 -11.78 -9.02 0.72
CA LEU A 63 -12.51 -7.76 0.82
C LEU A 63 -13.26 -7.64 2.15
N TYR A 64 -12.98 -6.59 2.90
CA TYR A 64 -13.59 -6.28 4.19
C TYR A 64 -13.77 -4.76 4.36
N LYS A 65 -14.36 -4.34 5.49
CA LYS A 65 -14.47 -2.92 5.87
C LYS A 65 -13.25 -2.53 6.70
N ALA A 66 -12.55 -1.47 6.31
CA ALA A 66 -11.39 -0.96 7.04
C ALA A 66 -11.75 -0.63 8.51
N PRO A 67 -11.11 -1.24 9.51
CA PRO A 67 -11.45 -1.04 10.92
C PRO A 67 -10.93 0.30 11.47
N ALA A 68 -9.89 0.85 10.84
CA ALA A 68 -9.26 2.12 11.19
C ALA A 68 -8.89 2.89 9.92
N GLU A 69 -8.45 4.14 10.08
CA GLU A 69 -7.80 4.88 9.00
C GLU A 69 -6.43 4.25 8.68
N THR A 70 -6.11 4.14 7.39
CA THR A 70 -4.87 3.55 6.88
C THR A 70 -4.50 4.14 5.51
N THR A 71 -3.48 3.60 4.86
CA THR A 71 -2.98 4.04 3.56
C THR A 71 -3.01 2.89 2.56
N CYS A 72 -3.46 3.17 1.35
CA CYS A 72 -3.45 2.21 0.25
C CYS A 72 -2.01 1.85 -0.11
N ALA A 73 -1.67 0.57 -0.06
CA ALA A 73 -0.32 0.08 -0.34
C ALA A 73 0.08 0.23 -1.82
N VAL A 74 -0.89 0.42 -2.72
CA VAL A 74 -0.68 0.63 -4.16
C VAL A 74 -0.68 2.12 -4.52
N THR A 75 -1.72 2.88 -4.14
CA THR A 75 -1.87 4.28 -4.56
C THR A 75 -1.24 5.30 -3.61
N GLY A 76 -0.87 4.92 -2.39
CA GLY A 76 -0.43 5.85 -1.35
C GLY A 76 -1.54 6.74 -0.78
N GLU A 77 -2.77 6.62 -1.26
CA GLU A 77 -3.91 7.41 -0.81
C GLU A 77 -4.44 6.96 0.57
N ARG A 78 -5.12 7.88 1.26
CA ARG A 78 -5.75 7.62 2.54
C ARG A 78 -7.03 6.81 2.40
N ILE A 79 -7.16 5.76 3.20
CA ILE A 79 -8.34 4.90 3.36
C ILE A 79 -8.99 5.26 4.69
N ARG A 80 -10.25 5.66 4.69
CA ARG A 80 -11.02 5.94 5.93
C ARG A 80 -11.61 4.66 6.52
N ARG A 81 -11.87 4.69 7.83
CA ARG A 81 -12.62 3.63 8.51
C ARG A 81 -13.97 3.41 7.82
N GLY A 82 -14.31 2.13 7.57
CA GLY A 82 -15.55 1.71 6.91
C GLY A 82 -15.45 1.52 5.39
N GLU A 83 -14.41 2.04 4.73
CA GLU A 83 -14.18 1.81 3.31
C GLU A 83 -13.90 0.33 2.98
N ARG A 84 -14.20 -0.08 1.74
CA ARG A 84 -14.01 -1.47 1.29
C ARG A 84 -12.62 -1.65 0.72
N VAL A 85 -11.84 -2.52 1.36
CA VAL A 85 -10.44 -2.75 1.06
C VAL A 85 -10.11 -4.23 1.10
N TYR A 86 -9.08 -4.64 0.37
CA TYR A 86 -8.47 -5.95 0.45
C TYR A 86 -7.35 -5.93 1.52
N ALA A 87 -7.23 -6.99 2.32
CA ALA A 87 -6.10 -7.26 3.24
C ALA A 87 -5.75 -8.75 3.24
N PRO A 88 -4.51 -9.13 3.63
CA PRO A 88 -4.10 -10.53 3.72
C PRO A 88 -4.97 -11.32 4.71
N VAL A 89 -5.27 -12.56 4.37
CA VAL A 89 -5.91 -13.53 5.26
C VAL A 89 -4.85 -14.24 6.11
N GLY A 90 -5.12 -14.36 7.41
CA GLY A 90 -4.26 -15.11 8.33
C GLY A 90 -2.96 -14.39 8.66
N GLN A 91 -1.93 -15.16 9.01
CA GLN A 91 -0.57 -14.67 9.14
C GLN A 91 0.22 -15.03 7.89
N PRO A 92 1.11 -14.15 7.40
CA PRO A 92 1.51 -12.88 8.00
C PRO A 92 0.53 -11.74 7.69
N SER A 93 0.17 -10.95 8.71
CA SER A 93 -0.62 -9.73 8.51
C SER A 93 0.31 -8.55 8.19
N ASN A 94 0.33 -8.13 6.92
CA ASN A 94 1.26 -7.12 6.41
C ASN A 94 0.99 -5.75 7.05
N HIS A 95 1.70 -5.42 8.14
CA HIS A 95 1.76 -4.14 8.89
C HIS A 95 0.63 -3.09 8.65
N GLY A 96 -0.65 -3.47 8.82
CA GLY A 96 -1.80 -2.57 8.62
C GLY A 96 -2.03 -2.09 7.18
N LYS A 97 -1.28 -2.61 6.20
CA LYS A 97 -1.34 -2.25 4.78
C LYS A 97 -2.60 -2.84 4.15
N CYS A 98 -3.38 -1.97 3.52
CA CYS A 98 -4.62 -2.33 2.84
C CYS A 98 -4.53 -1.93 1.36
N ILE A 99 -5.32 -2.53 0.49
CA ILE A 99 -5.43 -2.14 -0.93
C ILE A 99 -6.89 -1.73 -1.19
N ARG A 100 -7.13 -0.52 -1.71
CA ARG A 100 -8.50 -0.11 -2.08
C ARG A 100 -9.05 -1.03 -3.16
N ARG A 101 -10.38 -1.25 -3.19
CA ARG A 101 -11.01 -2.14 -4.18
C ARG A 101 -10.75 -1.70 -5.64
N ASP A 102 -10.57 -0.41 -5.86
CA ASP A 102 -10.32 0.26 -7.14
C ASP A 102 -8.83 0.51 -7.45
N ALA A 103 -7.90 0.12 -6.56
CA ALA A 103 -6.47 0.37 -6.74
C ALA A 103 -5.78 -0.55 -7.77
N PHE A 104 -6.45 -1.64 -8.18
CA PHE A 104 -6.04 -2.43 -9.34
C PHE A 104 -7.03 -2.19 -10.48
N PRO A 105 -6.56 -2.00 -11.73
CA PRO A 105 -7.42 -2.09 -12.90
C PRO A 105 -7.86 -3.55 -13.07
N LEU A 106 -8.99 -3.90 -12.44
CA LEU A 106 -9.66 -5.18 -12.63
C LEU A 106 -10.15 -5.23 -14.09
N ARG A 107 -9.40 -5.97 -14.92
CA ARG A 107 -9.87 -6.41 -16.24
C ARG A 107 -10.92 -7.50 -16.08
#